data_AF-A0A1X7UDZ7-F1
#
_entry.id   AF-A0A1X7UDZ7-F1
#
_cell.length_a   1.000
_cell.length_b   1.000
_cell.length_c   1.000
_cell.angle_alpha   90.00
_cell.angle_beta   90.00
_cell.angle_gamma   90.00
#
_symmetry.space_group_name_H-M   'P 1'
#
loop_
_entity.id
_entity.type
_entity.pdbx_description
1 polymer ?
#
loop_
_entity_poly.entity_id
_entity_poly.type
_entity_poly.pdbx_seq_one_letter_code
_entity_poly.pdbx_strand_id
1 'polypeptide(L)' 'VDLTSPHVKNKMSKREFIRNLRPTVTGISDDTLGHMYDNIYLSGHVATQDDTGSPAR' A
#
# COMPACT_ATOMS: atom_id res chain seq x y z
N VAL A 1 1.31 3.08 -10.16
CA VAL A 1 1.28 1.87 -9.31
C VAL A 1 0.15 2.06 -8.31
N ASP A 2 -0.74 1.09 -8.10
CA ASP A 2 -1.98 1.24 -7.31
C ASP A 2 -1.78 2.00 -5.97
N LEU A 3 -0.70 1.68 -5.27
CA LEU A 3 -0.38 2.26 -3.97
C LEU A 3 0.10 3.71 -4.04
N THR A 4 0.71 4.15 -5.14
CA THR A 4 1.28 5.50 -5.31
C THR A 4 0.49 6.42 -6.24
N SER A 5 -0.49 5.91 -6.97
CA SER A 5 -1.32 6.71 -7.88
C SER A 5 -2.40 7.49 -7.09
N PRO A 6 -2.45 8.84 -7.13
CA PRO A 6 -3.48 9.63 -6.43
C PRO A 6 -4.89 9.41 -6.99
N HIS A 7 -5.00 8.94 -8.23
CA HIS A 7 -6.27 8.61 -8.89
C HIS A 7 -6.91 7.31 -8.38
N VAL A 8 -6.16 6.49 -7.63
CA VAL A 8 -6.65 5.25 -7.05
C VAL A 8 -7.25 5.56 -5.69
N LYS A 9 -8.57 5.77 -5.66
CA LYS A 9 -9.32 6.06 -4.42
C LYS A 9 -9.35 4.87 -3.46
N ASN A 10 -9.39 3.65 -3.99
CA ASN A 10 -9.36 2.42 -3.20
C ASN A 10 -7.98 1.78 -3.29
N LYS A 11 -7.12 2.10 -2.31
CA LYS A 11 -5.82 1.45 -2.16
C LYS A 11 -6.02 0.00 -1.75
N MET A 12 -5.31 -0.92 -2.40
CA MET A 12 -5.30 -2.34 -2.02
C MET A 12 -4.88 -2.46 -0.56
N SER A 13 -5.61 -3.20 0.28
CA SER A 13 -5.23 -3.38 1.69
C SER A 13 -4.08 -4.37 1.87
N LYS A 14 -3.37 -4.30 3.01
CA LYS A 14 -2.33 -5.28 3.40
C LYS A 14 -2.84 -6.73 3.30
N ARG A 15 -4.09 -6.96 3.71
CA ARG A 15 -4.71 -8.29 3.68
C ARG A 15 -5.01 -8.75 2.26
N GLU A 16 -5.43 -7.85 1.38
CA GLU A 16 -5.61 -8.15 -0.05
C GLU A 16 -4.27 -8.42 -0.74
N PHE A 17 -3.24 -7.65 -0.40
CA PHE A 17 -1.89 -7.87 -0.91
C PHE A 17 -1.36 -9.26 -0.56
N ILE A 18 -1.45 -9.67 0.71
CA ILE A 18 -1.05 -11.01 1.15
C ILE A 18 -1.86 -12.09 0.42
N ARG A 19 -3.20 -11.91 0.32
CA ARG A 19 -4.07 -12.86 -0.38
C ARG A 19 -3.70 -13.01 -1.87
N ASN A 20 -3.37 -11.90 -2.53
CA ASN A 20 -3.01 -11.89 -3.94
C ASN A 20 -1.62 -12.51 -4.20
N LEU A 21 -0.69 -12.37 -3.25
CA LEU A 21 0.66 -12.92 -3.38
C LEU A 21 0.79 -14.37 -2.94
N ARG A 22 -0.05 -14.86 -2.03
CA ARG A 22 -0.07 -16.27 -1.59
C ARG A 22 -0.01 -17.32 -2.71
N PRO A 23 -0.81 -17.22 -3.80
CA PRO A 23 -0.71 -18.20 -4.90
C PRO A 23 0.51 -17.98 -5.80
N THR A 24 1.08 -16.78 -5.81
CA THR A 24 2.18 -16.40 -6.71
C THR A 24 3.54 -16.68 -6.09
N VAL A 25 3.65 -16.57 -4.77
CA VAL A 25 4.92 -16.64 -4.05
C VAL A 25 4.85 -17.80 -3.06
N THR A 26 5.56 -18.88 -3.37
CA THR A 26 5.66 -20.05 -2.50
C THR A 26 6.87 -19.93 -1.58
N GLY A 27 6.71 -20.32 -0.31
CA GLY A 27 7.82 -20.32 0.66
C GLY A 27 8.10 -19.00 1.38
N ILE A 28 7.30 -17.95 1.14
CA ILE A 28 7.37 -16.70 1.91
C ILE A 28 6.23 -16.69 2.95
N SER A 29 6.56 -16.37 4.20
CA SER A 29 5.58 -16.25 5.28
C SER A 29 4.70 -15.01 5.12
N ASP A 30 3.48 -15.08 5.66
CA ASP A 30 2.57 -13.94 5.66
C ASP A 30 3.15 -12.72 6.39
N ASP A 31 3.93 -12.93 7.46
CA ASP A 31 4.66 -11.86 8.15
C ASP A 31 5.64 -11.14 7.21
N THR A 32 6.41 -11.89 6.42
CA THR A 32 7.34 -11.31 5.45
C THR A 32 6.60 -10.54 4.35
N LEU A 33 5.49 -11.09 3.84
CA LEU A 33 4.62 -10.38 2.89
C LEU A 33 4.03 -9.11 3.50
N GLY A 34 3.68 -9.16 4.78
CA GLY A 34 3.22 -8.02 5.54
C GLY A 34 4.29 -6.93 5.66
N HIS A 35 5.52 -7.29 5.98
CA HIS A 35 6.65 -6.36 6.05
C HIS A 35 7.00 -5.78 4.67
N MET A 36 6.90 -6.56 3.60
CA MET A 36 7.06 -6.05 2.24
C MET A 36 5.96 -5.03 1.89
N TYR A 37 4.71 -5.30 2.27
CA TYR A 37 3.63 -4.34 2.06
C TYR A 37 3.86 -3.04 2.83
N ASP A 38 4.26 -3.13 4.10
CA ASP A 38 4.59 -1.97 4.92
C ASP A 38 5.74 -1.17 4.27
N ASN A 39 6.78 -1.85 3.78
CA ASN A 39 7.88 -1.21 3.06
C ASN A 39 7.42 -0.55 1.76
N ILE A 40 6.50 -1.15 0.98
CA ILE A 40 5.99 -0.53 -0.26
C ILE A 40 5.13 0.70 0.07
N TYR A 41 4.33 0.63 1.14
CA TYR A 41 3.48 1.73 1.60
C TYR A 41 4.30 2.88 2.20
N LEU A 42 5.39 2.58 2.93
CA LEU A 42 6.28 3.55 3.57
C LEU A 42 7.35 4.10 2.61
N SER A 43 7.94 3.25 1.78
CA SER A 43 9.02 3.60 0.84
C SER A 43 8.50 4.16 -0.49
N GLY A 44 7.19 4.04 -0.76
CA GLY A 44 6.48 4.70 -1.85
C GLY A 44 6.46 6.25 -1.81
N HIS A 45 7.16 6.85 -0.84
CA HIS A 45 7.57 8.25 -0.68
C HIS A 45 6.74 9.11 0.28
N VAL A 46 5.49 9.35 -0.01
CA VAL A 46 4.62 10.26 0.74
C VAL A 46 3.29 9.62 0.42
N ALA A 47 2.67 8.91 1.37
CA ALA A 47 1.22 8.74 1.32
C ALA A 47 0.73 10.16 1.12
N THR A 48 0.40 10.51 -0.13
CA THR A 48 0.18 11.88 -0.60
C THR A 48 -0.49 12.59 0.55
N GLN A 49 0.25 13.48 1.23
CA GLN A 49 -0.35 14.29 2.28
C GLN A 49 -1.62 14.79 1.63
N ASP A 50 -2.74 14.46 2.26
CA ASP A 50 -4.07 14.78 1.77
C ASP A 50 -4.11 16.31 1.66
N ASP A 51 -3.65 16.83 0.52
CA ASP A 51 -3.57 18.24 0.18
C ASP A 51 -4.98 18.64 -0.31
N THR A 52 -5.95 18.40 0.57
CA THR A 52 -7.31 18.92 0.49
C THR A 52 -7.84 19.11 1.91
N GLY A 53 -7.08 19.86 2.70
CA GLY A 53 -7.46 20.21 4.07
C GLY A 53 -6.83 21.50 4.61
N SER A 54 -6.42 22.44 3.74
CA SER A 54 -6.16 23.80 4.21
C SER A 54 -7.51 24.53 4.34
N PRO A 55 -7.96 24.93 5.55
CA PRO A 55 -9.07 25.85 5.67
C PRO A 55 -8.62 27.19 5.11
N ALA A 56 -9.30 27.65 4.06
CA ALA A 56 -9.14 28.99 3.53
C ALA A 56 -9.21 30.00 4.69
N ARG A 57 -8.12 30.75 4.88
CA ARG A 57 -8.10 31.98 5.67
C ARG A 57 -8.56 33.15 4.80
#